data_AF-A0A7J6H184-F1
#
_entry.id   AF-A0A7J6H184-F1
#
_cell.length_a   1.000
_cell.length_b   1.000
_cell.length_c   1.000
_cell.angle_alpha   90.00
_cell.angle_beta   90.00
_cell.angle_gamma   90.00
#
_symmetry.space_group_name_H-M   'P 1'
#
loop_
_entity.id
_entity.type
_entity.pdbx_description
1 polymer ?
#
loop_
_entity_poly.entity_id
_entity_poly.type
_entity_poly.pdbx_seq_one_letter_code
_entity_poly.pdbx_strand_id
1 'polypeptide(L)'
;IGLQGEHLGIYKADGINKVNWVATSEPPKMQPLTWYKLYYYFLFMLLKLRKTKYSLGLGVLQAEINPPPGKEPVGLDMVHMGKGLAWLNGEEIGRYWPRKSSIDDGCVKECDYRGKFMPNKCFTGCGEPTQRWYHVPRSWFKSSGNILEKGGDPSKITLSRRKVTGLCALVAEDHPSIRPEAWEKEDSGSNRNVPTVHLQCPENTLVSAVKFASFGTPSGNCGSYTKGDCHDPNSILVVEKVRTASIPFLYILSSVNSGILESLSLKVQ
;
A
#
# COMPACT_ATOMS: atom_id res chain seq x y z
N ILE A 1 35.50 2.05 -0.07
CA ILE A 1 34.40 3.04 0.06
C ILE A 1 33.12 2.26 0.28
N GLY A 2 32.27 2.64 1.24
CA GLY A 2 31.12 1.85 1.69
C GLY A 2 31.31 1.31 3.11
N LEU A 3 30.28 0.64 3.65
CA LEU A 3 30.35 0.00 4.97
C LEU A 3 31.10 -1.33 4.89
N GLN A 4 31.81 -1.70 5.96
CA GLN A 4 32.54 -2.98 6.01
C GLN A 4 31.62 -4.18 5.77
N GLY A 5 30.39 -4.14 6.28
CA GLY A 5 29.38 -5.19 6.05
C GLY A 5 28.99 -5.33 4.57
N GLU A 6 28.90 -4.22 3.84
CA GLU A 6 28.62 -4.24 2.40
C GLU A 6 29.78 -4.85 1.62
N HIS A 7 31.02 -4.45 1.94
CA HIS A 7 32.22 -5.01 1.32
C HIS A 7 32.34 -6.52 1.53
N LEU A 8 32.00 -6.99 2.74
CA LEU A 8 31.97 -8.43 3.06
C LEU A 8 30.78 -9.16 2.42
N GLY A 9 29.76 -8.43 1.96
CA GLY A 9 28.56 -8.98 1.34
C GLY A 9 27.67 -9.73 2.34
N ILE A 10 27.65 -9.34 3.61
CA ILE A 10 26.99 -10.12 4.68
C ILE A 10 25.47 -10.25 4.52
N TYR A 11 24.88 -9.38 3.71
CA TYR A 11 23.48 -9.42 3.27
C TYR A 11 23.17 -10.57 2.30
N LYS A 12 24.20 -11.19 1.70
CA LYS A 12 24.07 -12.37 0.84
C LYS A 12 24.36 -13.65 1.61
N ALA A 13 23.82 -14.77 1.13
CA ALA A 13 23.96 -16.08 1.77
C ALA A 13 25.42 -16.55 1.94
N ASP A 14 26.30 -16.23 0.98
CA ASP A 14 27.73 -16.55 0.98
C ASP A 14 28.55 -15.64 1.92
N GLY A 15 28.09 -14.41 2.16
CA GLY A 15 28.78 -13.45 3.02
C GLY A 15 28.58 -13.67 4.52
N ILE A 16 27.55 -14.44 4.91
CA ILE A 16 27.12 -14.61 6.30
C ILE A 16 28.26 -15.12 7.20
N ASN A 17 29.02 -16.09 6.70
CA ASN A 17 30.05 -16.78 7.48
C ASN A 17 31.37 -15.99 7.58
N LYS A 18 31.46 -14.81 6.97
CA LYS A 18 32.66 -13.97 6.99
C LYS A 18 32.77 -13.13 8.27
N VAL A 19 31.74 -13.12 9.12
CA VAL A 19 31.69 -12.35 10.37
C VAL A 19 31.14 -13.19 11.51
N ASN A 20 31.56 -12.86 12.73
CA ASN A 20 31.06 -13.52 13.94
C ASN A 20 29.75 -12.86 14.39
N TRP A 21 28.64 -13.57 14.21
CA TRP A 21 27.33 -13.14 14.67
C TRP A 21 27.13 -13.47 16.15
N VAL A 22 26.59 -12.52 16.91
CA VAL A 22 26.20 -12.73 18.31
C VAL A 22 24.69 -12.91 18.36
N ALA A 23 24.22 -14.11 18.73
CA ALA A 23 22.81 -14.36 18.97
C ALA A 23 22.38 -13.70 20.29
N THR A 24 21.31 -12.92 20.27
CA THR A 24 20.75 -12.27 21.47
C THR A 24 19.23 -12.16 21.38
N SER A 25 18.55 -12.33 22.51
CA SER A 25 17.12 -12.05 22.67
C SER A 25 16.84 -10.56 22.88
N GLU A 26 17.83 -9.81 23.36
CA GLU A 26 17.77 -8.38 23.63
C GLU A 26 18.84 -7.67 22.78
N PRO A 27 18.50 -7.28 21.55
CA PRO A 27 19.41 -6.60 20.66
C PRO A 27 19.80 -5.23 21.25
N PRO A 28 21.10 -4.84 21.17
CA PRO A 28 21.54 -3.53 21.63
C PRO A 28 20.72 -2.44 20.95
N LYS A 29 20.12 -1.55 21.74
CA LYS A 29 19.34 -0.43 21.22
C LYS A 29 20.25 0.77 21.01
N MET A 30 19.98 1.56 19.97
CA MET A 30 20.65 2.83 19.68
C MET A 30 22.16 2.73 19.40
N GLN A 31 22.67 1.57 19.01
CA GLN A 31 24.05 1.47 18.52
C GLN A 31 24.13 1.94 17.06
N PRO A 32 25.06 2.84 16.73
CA PRO A 32 25.29 3.25 15.34
C PRO A 32 25.96 2.11 14.56
N LEU A 33 25.64 2.00 13.28
CA LEU A 33 26.27 1.06 12.33
C LEU A 33 26.19 -0.42 12.73
N THR A 34 25.10 -0.82 13.41
CA THR A 34 24.86 -2.21 13.78
C THR A 34 24.08 -2.95 12.70
N TRP A 35 24.55 -4.15 12.36
CA TRP A 35 23.84 -5.09 11.49
C TRP A 35 23.02 -6.05 12.33
N TYR A 36 21.73 -6.13 12.04
CA TYR A 36 20.83 -7.11 12.62
C TYR A 36 20.41 -8.09 11.55
N LYS A 37 20.30 -9.34 11.96
CA LYS A 37 19.84 -10.44 11.15
C LYS A 37 18.76 -11.20 11.88
N LEU A 38 17.66 -11.46 11.19
CA LEU A 38 16.53 -12.19 11.74
C LEU A 38 16.30 -13.46 10.91
N TYR A 39 16.32 -14.60 11.59
CA TYR A 39 16.00 -15.91 11.04
C TYR A 39 14.65 -16.38 11.58
N TYR A 40 13.78 -16.88 10.69
CA TYR A 40 12.50 -17.46 11.08
C TYR A 40 12.36 -18.88 10.59
N TYR A 41 12.35 -19.83 11.54
CA TYR A 41 12.05 -21.24 11.29
C TYR A 41 10.59 -21.53 11.59
N PHE A 42 9.91 -22.22 10.67
CA PHE A 42 8.56 -22.72 10.86
C PHE A 42 8.64 -24.00 11.72
N LEU A 43 8.53 -23.90 13.04
CA LEU A 43 8.40 -25.09 13.89
C LEU A 43 6.93 -25.57 13.81
N PHE A 44 6.62 -26.39 12.81
CA PHE A 44 5.35 -27.11 12.78
C PHE A 44 5.26 -28.02 14.01
N MET A 45 4.11 -27.93 14.67
CA MET A 45 3.67 -28.65 15.85
C MET A 45 3.78 -30.19 15.66
N LEU A 46 4.87 -30.81 16.09
CA LEU A 46 5.00 -32.28 16.26
C LEU A 46 5.40 -32.67 17.70
N LEU A 47 4.82 -32.00 18.70
CA LEU A 47 4.87 -32.46 20.09
C LEU A 47 3.47 -32.42 20.74
N LYS A 48 2.48 -33.00 20.07
CA LYS A 48 1.33 -33.60 20.74
C LYS A 48 1.39 -35.09 20.47
N LEU A 49 2.12 -35.83 21.31
CA LEU A 49 1.91 -37.23 21.70
C LEU A 49 3.16 -37.76 22.43
N ARG A 50 3.36 -37.30 23.67
CA ARG A 50 3.90 -38.06 24.82
C ARG A 50 4.23 -37.06 25.93
N LYS A 51 3.34 -36.99 26.92
CA LYS A 51 3.64 -36.37 28.20
C LYS A 51 4.79 -37.15 28.84
N THR A 52 5.95 -36.51 29.02
CA THR A 52 6.87 -36.76 30.15
C THR A 52 8.03 -35.76 30.12
N LYS A 53 8.07 -34.93 31.17
CA LYS A 53 9.24 -34.37 31.86
C LYS A 53 10.30 -33.59 31.06
N TYR A 54 10.30 -32.29 31.37
CA TYR A 54 11.38 -31.29 31.27
C TYR A 54 11.99 -31.03 29.89
N SER A 55 11.70 -29.84 29.35
CA SER A 55 12.59 -29.17 28.41
C SER A 55 12.51 -27.68 28.66
N LEU A 56 13.67 -27.07 28.89
CA LEU A 56 13.87 -25.65 29.11
C LEU A 56 13.09 -24.84 28.06
N GLY A 57 12.29 -23.89 28.53
CA GLY A 57 11.70 -22.87 27.68
C GLY A 57 12.79 -22.02 27.04
N LEU A 58 13.17 -22.35 25.81
CA LEU A 58 13.91 -21.45 24.94
C LEU A 58 12.89 -20.47 24.34
N GLY A 59 12.57 -19.42 25.10
CA GLY A 59 11.77 -18.30 24.62
C GLY A 59 12.56 -17.46 23.62
N VAL A 60 12.63 -17.91 22.37
CA VAL A 60 13.10 -17.06 21.27
C VAL A 60 11.94 -16.14 20.91
N LEU A 61 12.11 -14.82 21.09
CA LEU A 61 11.20 -13.82 20.56
C LEU A 61 11.19 -13.95 19.02
N GLN A 62 10.22 -14.71 18.52
CA GLN A 62 10.06 -15.04 17.13
C GLN A 62 9.22 -13.93 16.45
N ALA A 63 9.86 -12.87 15.96
CA ALA A 63 9.19 -11.88 15.09
C ALA A 63 8.94 -12.43 13.66
N GLU A 64 8.05 -13.42 13.54
CA GLU A 64 7.62 -14.10 12.32
C GLU A 64 7.66 -13.26 11.02
N ILE A 65 8.70 -13.42 10.18
CA ILE A 65 8.70 -12.93 8.78
C ILE A 65 8.29 -14.08 7.87
N ASN A 66 7.10 -14.63 8.13
CA ASN A 66 6.41 -15.39 7.11
C ASN A 66 5.80 -14.41 6.10
N PRO A 67 5.80 -14.75 4.79
CA PRO A 67 5.10 -13.94 3.81
C PRO A 67 3.66 -13.76 4.31
N PRO A 68 3.17 -12.52 4.46
CA PRO A 68 1.81 -12.29 4.90
C PRO A 68 0.85 -13.05 3.98
N PRO A 69 -0.24 -13.66 4.47
CA PRO A 69 -1.16 -14.39 3.61
C PRO A 69 -1.79 -13.46 2.55
N GLY A 70 -2.19 -14.04 1.42
CA GLY A 70 -2.85 -13.33 0.32
C GLY A 70 -1.89 -12.87 -0.78
N LYS A 71 -2.41 -12.04 -1.71
CA LYS A 71 -1.68 -11.53 -2.88
C LYS A 71 -1.44 -10.01 -2.84
N GLU A 72 -1.95 -9.32 -1.83
CA GLU A 72 -1.91 -7.87 -1.71
C GLU A 72 -0.46 -7.36 -1.61
N PRO A 73 -0.13 -6.15 -2.11
CA PRO A 73 1.20 -5.58 -1.94
C PRO A 73 1.62 -5.53 -0.47
N VAL A 74 2.89 -5.87 -0.21
CA VAL A 74 3.46 -5.88 1.14
C VAL A 74 4.40 -4.69 1.30
N GLY A 75 4.39 -4.10 2.49
CA GLY A 75 5.32 -3.08 2.91
C GLY A 75 5.91 -3.38 4.28
N LEU A 76 7.17 -3.04 4.48
CA LEU A 76 7.88 -3.12 5.75
C LEU A 76 7.58 -1.84 6.55
N ASP A 77 6.95 -1.96 7.72
CA ASP A 77 6.67 -0.83 8.60
C ASP A 77 7.91 -0.49 9.43
N MET A 78 8.51 0.66 9.10
CA MET A 78 9.74 1.13 9.71
C MET A 78 9.52 2.22 10.75
N VAL A 79 8.29 2.51 11.19
CA VAL A 79 8.00 3.67 12.09
C VAL A 79 8.85 3.75 13.36
N HIS A 80 9.29 2.61 13.88
CA HIS A 80 10.13 2.52 15.08
C HIS A 80 11.65 2.42 14.78
N MET A 81 12.03 2.57 13.51
CA MET A 81 13.42 2.52 13.06
C MET A 81 14.03 3.90 12.97
N GLY A 82 15.38 3.94 12.90
CA GLY A 82 16.14 5.17 12.72
C GLY A 82 16.40 5.47 11.24
N LYS A 83 17.62 5.17 10.78
CA LYS A 83 18.03 5.32 9.39
C LYS A 83 18.92 4.15 9.02
N GLY A 84 18.81 3.64 7.80
CA GLY A 84 19.67 2.56 7.34
C GLY A 84 19.24 2.00 6.00
N LEU A 85 19.69 0.78 5.76
CA LEU A 85 19.35 -0.03 4.60
C LEU A 85 18.67 -1.31 5.09
N ALA A 86 17.83 -1.89 4.24
CA ALA A 86 17.16 -3.15 4.53
C ALA A 86 17.26 -4.11 3.33
N TRP A 87 17.42 -5.40 3.65
CA TRP A 87 17.49 -6.48 2.66
C TRP A 87 16.56 -7.62 3.06
N LEU A 88 15.94 -8.24 2.05
CA LEU A 88 15.20 -9.49 2.19
C LEU A 88 15.83 -10.55 1.32
N ASN A 89 16.30 -11.65 1.92
CA ASN A 89 16.90 -12.78 1.18
C ASN A 89 18.07 -12.40 0.25
N GLY A 90 18.79 -11.31 0.56
CA GLY A 90 19.87 -10.78 -0.27
C GLY A 90 19.46 -9.70 -1.26
N GLU A 91 18.16 -9.49 -1.46
CA GLU A 91 17.61 -8.42 -2.29
C GLU A 91 17.48 -7.12 -1.49
N GLU A 92 17.94 -6.01 -2.05
CA GLU A 92 17.89 -4.70 -1.39
C GLU A 92 16.49 -4.09 -1.47
N ILE A 93 15.83 -3.92 -0.32
CA ILE A 93 14.56 -3.19 -0.21
C ILE A 93 14.80 -1.69 -0.40
N GLY A 94 15.95 -1.21 0.08
CA GLY A 94 16.43 0.15 -0.11
C GLY A 94 16.69 0.90 1.19
N ARG A 95 16.96 2.20 1.04
CA ARG A 95 17.23 3.11 2.16
C ARG A 95 15.94 3.46 2.88
N TYR A 96 15.94 3.29 4.20
CA TYR A 96 14.87 3.77 5.05
C TYR A 96 15.32 4.95 5.91
N TRP A 97 14.40 5.91 6.07
CA TRP A 97 14.54 7.06 6.93
C TRP A 97 13.13 7.63 7.25
N PRO A 98 12.39 7.01 8.19
CA PRO A 98 11.08 7.47 8.67
C PRO A 98 11.18 8.73 9.55
N ARG A 99 11.83 9.78 9.06
CA ARG A 99 11.92 11.07 9.76
C ARG A 99 10.55 11.74 9.72
N LYS A 100 10.08 12.31 10.82
CA LYS A 100 8.88 13.15 10.80
C LYS A 100 9.12 14.41 9.97
N SER A 101 8.20 14.70 9.05
CA SER A 101 8.11 15.96 8.33
C SER A 101 7.76 17.11 9.28
N SER A 102 7.95 18.36 8.86
CA SER A 102 7.51 19.50 9.65
C SER A 102 5.99 19.56 9.66
N ILE A 103 5.40 20.05 10.75
CA ILE A 103 3.98 20.38 10.78
C ILE A 103 3.73 21.62 9.89
N ASP A 104 4.75 22.47 9.73
CA ASP A 104 4.71 23.73 9.00
C ASP A 104 5.09 23.60 7.52
N ASP A 105 5.20 22.39 6.97
CA ASP A 105 5.51 22.14 5.54
C ASP A 105 4.36 22.57 4.60
N GLY A 106 3.31 23.23 5.11
CA GLY A 106 2.23 23.81 4.32
C GLY A 106 1.22 22.80 3.79
N CYS A 107 1.01 21.67 4.48
CA CYS A 107 -0.01 20.71 4.07
C CYS A 107 -1.40 21.32 4.11
N VAL A 108 -2.17 21.02 3.07
CA VAL A 108 -3.54 21.47 2.93
C VAL A 108 -4.49 20.39 3.41
N LYS A 109 -5.62 20.80 4.00
CA LYS A 109 -6.71 19.86 4.32
C LYS A 109 -7.44 19.41 3.06
N GLU A 110 -7.57 20.32 2.10
CA GLU A 110 -8.26 20.11 0.83
C GLU A 110 -7.40 20.65 -0.31
N CYS A 111 -7.33 19.89 -1.40
CA CYS A 111 -6.57 20.24 -2.60
C CYS A 111 -7.54 20.50 -3.75
N ASP A 112 -7.56 21.74 -4.24
CA ASP A 112 -8.32 22.08 -5.45
C ASP A 112 -7.48 21.76 -6.68
N TYR A 113 -8.01 20.92 -7.58
CA TYR A 113 -7.33 20.58 -8.83
C TYR A 113 -7.31 21.76 -9.82
N ARG A 114 -8.26 22.71 -9.71
CA ARG A 114 -8.42 23.84 -10.64
C ARG A 114 -7.31 24.87 -10.46
N GLY A 115 -6.93 25.53 -11.55
CA GLY A 115 -5.87 26.54 -11.56
C GLY A 115 -4.47 25.97 -11.72
N LYS A 116 -3.45 26.84 -11.76
CA LYS A 116 -2.06 26.47 -12.06
C LYS A 116 -1.52 25.44 -11.08
N PHE A 117 -0.93 24.37 -11.60
CA PHE A 117 -0.24 23.37 -10.79
C PHE A 117 1.06 23.95 -10.20
N MET A 118 1.27 23.71 -8.92
CA MET A 118 2.55 23.89 -8.24
C MET A 118 2.82 22.64 -7.39
N PRO A 119 4.08 22.16 -7.30
CA PRO A 119 4.39 20.93 -6.55
C PRO A 119 3.94 20.97 -5.08
N ASN A 120 3.93 22.14 -4.45
CA ASN A 120 3.53 22.36 -3.06
C ASN A 120 2.04 22.66 -2.86
N LYS A 121 1.23 22.72 -3.94
CA LYS A 121 -0.18 23.08 -3.86
C LYS A 121 -1.00 22.11 -3.01
N CYS A 122 -0.61 20.84 -3.01
CA CYS A 122 -1.40 19.75 -2.45
C CYS A 122 -0.58 18.81 -1.57
N PHE A 123 0.32 19.37 -0.75
CA PHE A 123 1.09 18.60 0.20
C PHE A 123 0.19 17.95 1.26
N THR A 124 0.54 16.71 1.62
CA THR A 124 -0.14 15.89 2.64
C THR A 124 0.91 15.21 3.52
N GLY A 125 0.50 14.73 4.70
CA GLY A 125 1.39 13.98 5.60
C GLY A 125 2.36 14.85 6.42
N CYS A 126 2.01 16.10 6.72
CA CYS A 126 2.77 16.95 7.64
C CYS A 126 2.74 16.39 9.07
N GLY A 127 3.88 16.43 9.77
CA GLY A 127 4.06 15.85 11.10
C GLY A 127 4.18 14.31 11.13
N GLU A 128 3.98 13.65 9.99
CA GLU A 128 4.08 12.20 9.84
C GLU A 128 5.47 11.78 9.32
N PRO A 129 5.87 10.51 9.49
CA PRO A 129 7.09 10.00 8.86
C PRO A 129 7.07 10.21 7.34
N THR A 130 8.10 10.83 6.78
CA THR A 130 8.27 11.09 5.34
C THR A 130 8.06 9.83 4.50
N GLN A 131 8.47 8.68 5.03
CA GLN A 131 8.10 7.38 4.52
C GLN A 131 8.09 6.36 5.66
N ARG A 132 6.92 5.80 5.95
CA ARG A 132 6.74 4.76 6.98
C ARG A 132 6.86 3.35 6.42
N TRP A 133 6.22 3.12 5.28
CA TRP A 133 6.16 1.80 4.64
C TRP A 133 7.10 1.72 3.44
N TYR A 134 7.90 0.66 3.41
CA TYR A 134 8.86 0.38 2.35
C TYR A 134 8.38 -0.83 1.56
N HIS A 135 8.14 -0.67 0.26
CA HIS A 135 7.56 -1.73 -0.55
C HIS A 135 8.49 -2.95 -0.63
N VAL A 136 7.93 -4.14 -0.43
CA VAL A 136 8.63 -5.41 -0.58
C VAL A 136 7.91 -6.25 -1.63
N PRO A 137 8.53 -6.52 -2.79
CA PRO A 137 7.97 -7.39 -3.81
C PRO A 137 7.66 -8.78 -3.25
N ARG A 138 6.47 -9.29 -3.58
CA ARG A 138 6.00 -10.61 -3.16
C ARG A 138 6.94 -11.74 -3.62
N SER A 139 7.55 -11.59 -4.79
CA SER A 139 8.47 -12.55 -5.40
C SER A 139 9.78 -12.74 -4.62
N TRP A 140 10.14 -11.81 -3.74
CA TRP A 140 11.35 -11.92 -2.92
C TRP A 140 11.16 -12.82 -1.70
N PHE A 141 9.92 -13.12 -1.32
CA PHE A 141 9.62 -14.03 -0.23
C PHE A 141 9.77 -15.49 -0.67
N LYS A 142 10.41 -16.29 0.18
CA LYS A 142 10.43 -17.75 0.11
C LYS A 142 9.29 -18.32 0.94
N SER A 143 8.93 -19.58 0.66
CA SER A 143 7.91 -20.31 1.42
C SER A 143 8.25 -20.46 2.91
N SER A 144 9.54 -20.50 3.24
CA SER A 144 10.07 -20.48 4.60
C SER A 144 11.52 -20.00 4.61
N GLY A 145 12.06 -19.70 5.80
CA GLY A 145 13.47 -19.33 5.94
C GLY A 145 13.82 -17.96 5.37
N ASN A 146 12.88 -17.01 5.41
CA ASN A 146 13.15 -15.63 5.02
C ASN A 146 14.10 -14.95 6.00
N ILE A 147 15.04 -14.20 5.45
CA ILE A 147 16.07 -13.48 6.22
C ILE A 147 15.90 -11.99 5.96
N LEU A 148 15.69 -11.23 7.03
CA LEU A 148 15.68 -9.77 6.98
C LEU A 148 16.95 -9.24 7.65
N GLU A 149 17.68 -8.39 6.93
CA GLU A 149 18.86 -7.70 7.44
C GLU A 149 18.66 -6.19 7.43
N LYS A 150 19.10 -5.50 8.49
CA LYS A 150 18.88 -4.05 8.67
C LYS A 150 19.73 -3.44 9.79
N GLY A 151 19.64 -2.11 9.93
CA GLY A 151 20.00 -1.37 11.16
C GLY A 151 18.80 -1.10 12.10
N GLY A 152 19.05 -0.71 13.37
CA GLY A 152 18.03 -0.30 14.37
C GLY A 152 17.28 -1.44 15.10
N ASP A 153 16.41 -1.10 16.07
CA ASP A 153 15.71 -2.06 16.96
C ASP A 153 14.90 -3.10 16.16
N PRO A 154 15.28 -4.39 16.14
CA PRO A 154 14.60 -5.40 15.35
C PRO A 154 13.31 -5.93 15.97
N SER A 155 13.03 -5.66 17.25
CA SER A 155 11.87 -6.21 17.95
C SER A 155 10.52 -5.59 17.54
N LYS A 156 10.55 -4.43 16.88
CA LYS A 156 9.36 -3.63 16.55
C LYS A 156 9.01 -3.59 15.07
N ILE A 157 9.70 -4.36 14.24
CA ILE A 157 9.42 -4.41 12.81
C ILE A 157 8.21 -5.29 12.54
N THR A 158 7.32 -4.79 11.69
CA THR A 158 6.16 -5.55 11.23
C THR A 158 6.01 -5.46 9.71
N LEU A 159 5.44 -6.50 9.11
CA LEU A 159 5.00 -6.48 7.72
C LEU A 159 3.54 -6.03 7.66
N SER A 160 3.27 -5.07 6.79
CA SER A 160 1.95 -4.53 6.52
C SER A 160 1.47 -4.96 5.13
N ARG A 161 0.19 -5.33 5.03
CA ARG A 161 -0.47 -5.58 3.74
C ARG A 161 -1.27 -4.36 3.32
N ARG A 162 -1.11 -3.91 2.07
CA ARG A 162 -1.90 -2.82 1.51
C ARG A 162 -3.19 -3.37 0.93
N LYS A 163 -4.29 -3.25 1.70
CA LYS A 163 -5.64 -3.63 1.23
C LYS A 163 -6.41 -2.41 0.73
N VAL A 164 -7.00 -2.52 -0.47
CA VAL A 164 -7.95 -1.54 -0.99
C VAL A 164 -9.33 -1.88 -0.46
N THR A 165 -9.96 -0.97 0.29
CA THR A 165 -11.28 -1.19 0.93
C THR A 165 -12.40 -0.38 0.28
N GLY A 166 -12.06 0.53 -0.63
CA GLY A 166 -13.00 1.33 -1.38
C GLY A 166 -12.37 2.01 -2.58
N LEU A 167 -13.21 2.37 -3.53
CA LEU A 167 -12.86 3.13 -4.72
C LEU A 167 -13.79 4.33 -4.79
N CYS A 168 -13.30 5.46 -5.26
CA CYS A 168 -14.12 6.64 -5.44
C CYS A 168 -13.65 7.42 -6.67
N ALA A 169 -14.59 8.16 -7.26
CA ALA A 169 -14.35 8.97 -8.45
C ALA A 169 -15.18 10.25 -8.37
N LEU A 170 -14.67 11.31 -9.00
CA LEU A 170 -15.38 12.56 -9.29
C LEU A 170 -15.16 12.85 -10.77
N VAL A 171 -16.23 13.03 -11.53
CA VAL A 171 -16.23 13.10 -13.00
C VAL A 171 -17.09 14.27 -13.42
N ALA A 172 -16.48 15.45 -13.44
CA ALA A 172 -17.15 16.64 -13.95
C ALA A 172 -17.47 16.51 -15.44
N GLU A 173 -18.54 17.17 -15.88
CA GLU A 173 -18.91 17.22 -17.31
C GLU A 173 -17.77 17.71 -18.21
N ASP A 174 -16.91 18.60 -17.70
CA ASP A 174 -15.74 19.14 -18.40
C ASP A 174 -14.47 18.29 -18.25
N HIS A 175 -14.57 17.11 -17.62
CA HIS A 175 -13.41 16.26 -17.38
C HIS A 175 -12.81 15.78 -18.72
N PRO A 176 -11.52 16.06 -18.98
CA PRO A 176 -10.91 15.69 -20.24
C PRO A 176 -10.85 14.16 -20.34
N SER A 177 -11.57 13.59 -21.31
CA SER A 177 -11.49 12.16 -21.63
C SER A 177 -10.18 11.88 -22.37
N ILE A 178 -9.05 11.83 -21.64
CA ILE A 178 -7.78 11.41 -22.21
C ILE A 178 -7.80 9.89 -22.35
N ARG A 179 -8.06 9.41 -23.57
CA ARG A 179 -7.80 8.02 -23.92
C ARG A 179 -6.29 7.82 -24.03
N PRO A 180 -5.66 6.90 -23.26
CA PRO A 180 -4.25 6.60 -23.41
C PRO A 180 -3.88 6.17 -24.84
N GLU A 181 -4.82 5.61 -25.60
CA GLU A 181 -4.63 5.22 -27.00
C GLU A 181 -4.82 6.36 -28.02
N ALA A 182 -5.23 7.57 -27.60
CA ALA A 182 -5.54 8.68 -28.52
C ALA A 182 -4.33 9.50 -28.98
N TRP A 183 -3.10 9.07 -28.67
CA TRP A 183 -1.89 9.69 -29.23
C TRP A 183 -1.56 9.21 -30.65
N GLU A 184 -2.33 8.28 -31.23
CA GLU A 184 -2.01 7.76 -32.57
C GLU A 184 -2.95 8.11 -33.72
N LYS A 185 -4.18 8.63 -33.55
CA LYS A 185 -4.99 9.02 -34.73
C LYS A 185 -5.91 10.21 -34.49
N GLU A 186 -5.72 11.25 -35.31
CA GLU A 186 -6.75 12.25 -35.63
C GLU A 186 -7.91 11.53 -36.34
N ASP A 187 -8.95 11.17 -35.60
CA ASP A 187 -10.20 10.75 -36.21
C ASP A 187 -11.18 11.92 -36.22
N SER A 188 -11.28 12.54 -37.39
CA SER A 188 -12.25 13.55 -37.77
C SER A 188 -13.65 12.93 -37.81
N GLY A 189 -14.33 12.92 -36.66
CA GLY A 189 -15.72 12.50 -36.56
C GLY A 189 -16.28 12.71 -35.16
N SER A 190 -16.88 13.89 -34.91
CA SER A 190 -17.86 14.16 -33.84
C SER A 190 -17.69 13.36 -32.53
N ASN A 191 -16.46 13.26 -31.99
CA ASN A 191 -16.26 12.64 -30.69
C ASN A 191 -16.63 13.67 -29.64
N ARG A 192 -17.90 13.64 -29.20
CA ARG A 192 -18.26 14.28 -27.93
C ARG A 192 -17.32 13.67 -26.88
N ASN A 193 -16.51 14.49 -26.22
CA ASN A 193 -15.71 14.06 -25.08
C ASN A 193 -16.67 13.58 -24.00
N VAL A 194 -16.98 12.29 -24.00
CA VAL A 194 -17.85 11.68 -22.99
C VAL A 194 -16.96 11.35 -21.80
N PRO A 195 -17.09 12.07 -20.68
CA PRO A 195 -16.19 11.90 -19.55
C PRO A 195 -16.39 10.50 -18.96
N THR A 196 -15.39 9.63 -19.06
CA THR A 196 -15.52 8.21 -18.73
C THR A 196 -14.56 7.85 -17.62
N VAL A 197 -15.02 7.05 -16.65
CA VAL A 197 -14.17 6.49 -15.61
C VAL A 197 -14.10 4.99 -15.70
N HIS A 198 -12.86 4.49 -15.69
CA HIS A 198 -12.54 3.07 -15.63
C HIS A 198 -12.15 2.71 -14.20
N LEU A 199 -13.01 1.96 -13.51
CA LEU A 199 -12.69 1.42 -12.19
C LEU A 199 -12.38 -0.06 -12.29
N GLN A 200 -11.17 -0.43 -11.89
CA GLN A 200 -10.73 -1.81 -11.79
C GLN A 200 -10.43 -2.15 -10.34
N CYS A 201 -11.00 -3.26 -9.87
CA CYS A 201 -10.65 -3.83 -8.57
C CYS A 201 -9.35 -4.64 -8.68
N PRO A 202 -8.48 -4.60 -7.65
CA PRO A 202 -7.35 -5.54 -7.56
C PRO A 202 -7.78 -7.00 -7.65
N GLU A 203 -6.86 -7.89 -8.04
CA GLU A 203 -7.13 -9.33 -8.12
C GLU A 203 -7.81 -9.88 -6.85
N ASN A 204 -8.82 -10.73 -7.05
CA ASN A 204 -9.62 -11.38 -5.98
C ASN A 204 -10.35 -10.42 -5.04
N THR A 205 -10.58 -9.18 -5.46
CA THR A 205 -11.46 -8.26 -4.74
C THR A 205 -12.65 -7.89 -5.62
N LEU A 206 -13.80 -7.71 -4.99
CA LEU A 206 -15.03 -7.33 -5.68
C LEU A 206 -15.59 -6.07 -5.04
N VAL A 207 -16.25 -5.26 -5.86
CA VAL A 207 -17.15 -4.24 -5.34
C VAL A 207 -18.23 -4.98 -4.55
N SER A 208 -18.39 -4.63 -3.28
CA SER A 208 -19.37 -5.22 -2.35
C SER A 208 -20.62 -4.35 -2.22
N ALA A 209 -20.48 -3.03 -2.22
CA ALA A 209 -21.60 -2.09 -2.12
C ALA A 209 -21.30 -0.75 -2.82
N VAL A 210 -22.34 -0.05 -3.29
CA VAL A 210 -22.27 1.36 -3.64
C VAL A 210 -22.52 2.16 -2.36
N LYS A 211 -21.52 2.90 -1.89
CA LYS A 211 -21.66 3.77 -0.70
C LYS A 211 -22.33 5.09 -1.03
N PHE A 212 -22.07 5.61 -2.23
CA PHE A 212 -22.60 6.89 -2.68
C PHE A 212 -22.57 6.95 -4.21
N ALA A 213 -23.59 7.56 -4.80
CA ALA A 213 -23.65 7.92 -6.22
C ALA A 213 -24.50 9.18 -6.36
N SER A 214 -24.10 10.12 -7.21
CA SER A 214 -24.90 11.30 -7.55
C SER A 214 -24.68 11.72 -9.00
N PHE A 215 -25.78 11.94 -9.72
CA PHE A 215 -25.82 12.60 -11.05
C PHE A 215 -25.96 14.13 -10.98
N GLY A 216 -25.95 14.71 -9.77
CA GLY A 216 -26.03 16.15 -9.57
C GLY A 216 -24.72 16.72 -9.01
N THR A 217 -24.81 17.72 -8.14
CA THR A 217 -23.64 18.43 -7.59
C THR A 217 -23.31 17.92 -6.18
N PRO A 218 -22.49 16.85 -6.04
CA PRO A 218 -22.07 16.36 -4.72
C PRO A 218 -21.22 17.38 -3.99
N SER A 219 -21.13 17.26 -2.67
CA SER A 219 -20.16 17.97 -1.84
C SER A 219 -19.22 16.99 -1.13
N GLY A 220 -18.08 17.47 -0.65
CA GLY A 220 -17.09 16.66 0.06
C GLY A 220 -16.08 15.96 -0.84
N ASN A 221 -15.31 15.04 -0.24
CA ASN A 221 -14.13 14.45 -0.87
C ASN A 221 -14.33 12.97 -1.23
N CYS A 222 -13.46 12.45 -2.09
CA CYS A 222 -13.40 11.04 -2.50
C CYS A 222 -13.56 10.08 -1.30
N GLY A 223 -14.65 9.33 -1.27
CA GLY A 223 -14.97 8.38 -0.20
C GLY A 223 -15.85 8.92 0.94
N SER A 224 -16.13 10.23 0.93
CA SER A 224 -16.89 10.98 1.95
C SER A 224 -17.91 11.95 1.34
N TYR A 225 -18.37 11.66 0.12
CA TYR A 225 -19.31 12.53 -0.58
C TYR A 225 -20.66 12.64 0.16
N THR A 226 -21.24 13.83 0.09
CA THR A 226 -22.58 14.13 0.59
C THR A 226 -23.46 14.66 -0.55
N LYS A 227 -24.77 14.53 -0.39
CA LYS A 227 -25.75 15.12 -1.32
C LYS A 227 -25.60 16.64 -1.29
N GLY A 228 -25.55 17.27 -2.46
CA GLY A 228 -25.68 18.72 -2.59
C GLY A 228 -27.05 19.12 -3.12
N ASP A 229 -27.16 20.37 -3.58
CA ASP A 229 -28.44 20.99 -3.95
C ASP A 229 -29.11 20.32 -5.14
N CYS A 230 -28.32 19.87 -6.12
CA CYS A 230 -28.78 19.03 -7.20
C CYS A 230 -28.42 17.56 -6.91
N HIS A 231 -29.42 16.68 -6.86
CA HIS A 231 -29.22 15.25 -6.67
C HIS A 231 -30.41 14.45 -7.20
N ASP A 232 -30.14 13.45 -8.06
CA ASP A 232 -31.17 12.49 -8.47
C ASP A 232 -31.31 11.38 -7.41
N PRO A 233 -32.49 11.18 -6.80
CA PRO A 233 -32.70 10.12 -5.81
C PRO A 233 -32.51 8.70 -6.36
N ASN A 234 -32.59 8.50 -7.67
CA ASN A 234 -32.38 7.21 -8.33
C ASN A 234 -30.90 6.90 -8.63
N SER A 235 -29.97 7.82 -8.30
CA SER A 235 -28.55 7.69 -8.66
C SER A 235 -27.94 6.34 -8.27
N ILE A 236 -28.21 5.87 -7.06
CA ILE A 236 -27.68 4.59 -6.56
C ILE A 236 -28.28 3.41 -7.33
N LEU A 237 -29.60 3.41 -7.56
CA LEU A 237 -30.30 2.33 -8.27
C LEU A 237 -29.79 2.17 -9.70
N VAL A 238 -29.48 3.28 -10.38
CA VAL A 238 -28.90 3.25 -11.73
C VAL A 238 -27.51 2.60 -11.71
N VAL A 239 -26.63 3.00 -10.79
CA VAL A 239 -25.28 2.41 -10.66
C VAL A 239 -25.35 0.94 -10.28
N GLU A 240 -26.27 0.55 -9.39
CA GLU A 240 -26.47 -0.85 -9.00
C GLU A 240 -27.00 -1.72 -10.14
N LYS A 241 -27.84 -1.18 -11.04
CA LYS A 241 -28.27 -1.91 -12.24
C LYS A 241 -27.12 -2.15 -13.23
N VAL A 242 -26.19 -1.21 -13.36
CA VAL A 242 -24.99 -1.36 -14.20
C VAL A 242 -23.98 -2.32 -13.57
N ARG A 243 -24.00 -2.47 -12.25
CA ARG A 243 -23.25 -3.50 -11.52
C ARG A 243 -23.87 -4.87 -11.79
N THR A 244 -23.65 -5.43 -12.98
CA THR A 244 -23.86 -6.85 -13.23
C THR A 244 -22.96 -7.63 -12.27
N ALA A 245 -23.59 -8.43 -11.41
CA ALA A 245 -22.92 -9.23 -10.40
C ALA A 245 -21.79 -10.04 -11.06
N SER A 246 -20.55 -9.87 -10.57
CA SER A 246 -19.34 -10.67 -10.88
C SER A 246 -18.28 -10.09 -11.83
N ILE A 247 -18.30 -8.80 -12.20
CA ILE A 247 -17.20 -8.21 -13.00
C ILE A 247 -16.19 -7.48 -12.10
N PRO A 248 -14.86 -7.77 -12.19
CA PRO A 248 -13.81 -7.04 -11.48
C PRO A 248 -13.58 -5.60 -12.02
N PHE A 249 -14.34 -5.23 -13.04
CA PHE A 249 -14.32 -3.94 -13.73
C PHE A 249 -15.72 -3.34 -13.69
N LEU A 250 -15.82 -2.09 -13.28
CA LEU A 250 -17.03 -1.30 -13.43
C LEU A 250 -16.78 -0.27 -14.53
N TYR A 251 -17.36 -0.52 -15.70
CA TYR A 251 -17.44 0.47 -16.78
C TYR A 251 -18.67 1.32 -16.53
N ILE A 252 -18.47 2.51 -15.97
CA ILE A 252 -19.55 3.49 -15.90
C ILE A 252 -19.41 4.38 -17.12
N LEU A 253 -20.23 4.10 -18.13
CA LEU A 253 -20.49 5.06 -19.19
C LEU A 253 -21.29 6.21 -18.57
N SER A 254 -20.82 7.44 -18.74
CA SER A 254 -21.54 8.68 -18.38
C SER A 254 -22.74 8.96 -19.28
N SER A 255 -23.39 7.91 -19.77
CA SER A 255 -24.54 7.96 -20.66
C SER A 255 -25.51 6.84 -20.29
N VAL A 256 -26.00 6.87 -19.06
CA VAL A 256 -27.36 6.39 -18.81
C VAL A 256 -28.26 7.59 -19.10
N ASN A 257 -29.47 7.39 -19.63
CA ASN A 257 -30.47 8.41 -20.05
C ASN A 257 -30.88 9.46 -18.96
N SER A 258 -30.12 9.60 -17.87
CA SER A 258 -30.35 10.40 -16.66
C SER A 258 -29.27 11.48 -16.40
N GLY A 259 -28.23 11.62 -17.25
CA GLY A 259 -27.16 12.63 -17.07
C GLY A 259 -25.78 12.03 -16.76
N ILE A 260 -24.80 12.88 -16.46
CA ILE A 260 -23.40 12.48 -16.17
C ILE A 260 -23.28 12.09 -14.68
N LEU A 261 -22.68 10.92 -14.40
CA LEU A 261 -22.44 10.50 -13.02
C LEU A 261 -21.26 11.27 -12.44
N GLU A 262 -21.56 12.38 -11.78
CA GLU A 262 -20.59 13.31 -11.22
C GLU A 262 -19.75 12.71 -10.10
N SER A 263 -20.31 11.83 -9.27
CA SER A 263 -19.55 11.23 -8.16
C SER A 263 -19.97 9.81 -7.82
N LEU A 264 -18.98 9.04 -7.38
CA LEU A 264 -19.16 7.66 -6.98
C LEU A 264 -18.25 7.31 -5.79
N SER A 265 -18.77 6.55 -4.84
CA SER A 265 -17.98 5.83 -3.84
C SER A 265 -18.46 4.40 -3.71
N LEU A 266 -17.51 3.47 -3.79
CA LEU A 266 -17.70 2.02 -3.77
C LEU A 266 -16.99 1.43 -2.56
N LYS A 267 -17.56 0.36 -2.00
CA LYS A 267 -16.91 -0.51 -1.01
C LYS A 267 -16.32 -1.71 -1.73
N VAL A 268 -15.09 -2.08 -1.41
CA VAL A 268 -14.37 -3.24 -1.98
C VAL A 268 -14.07 -4.24 -0.86
N GLN A 269 -14.28 -5.53 -1.11
CA GLN A 269 -14.02 -6.60 -0.14
C GLN A 269 -13.17 -7.72 -0.72
#